data_AF-I4Z6Z9-F1
#
_entry.id   AF-I4Z6Z9-F1
#
_cell.length_a   1.000
_cell.length_b   1.000
_cell.length_c   1.000
_cell.angle_alpha   90.00
_cell.angle_beta   90.00
_cell.angle_gamma   90.00
#
_symmetry.space_group_name_H-M   'P 1'
#
loop_
_entity.id
_entity.type
_entity.pdbx_description
1 polymer ?
#
loop_
_entity_poly.entity_id
_entity_poly.type
_entity_poly.pdbx_seq_one_letter_code
_entity_poly.pdbx_strand_id
1 'polypeptide(L)'
;MKLLLYILLYLLFPLGGIAQTRFTIVELNTENMFDVRHDTLKHDEEFLPDGLRHWSKAKYWEKLNNIGKTILSCGKDSTRWSVPDVVGLCEVENDTVLFDLTKRSLLRKARYEYVMTQSADERGIDVALLYSPFSFRLLKADTIRIIPMKGMKPTRDILHVMGEIPSSDTLHVFLVHAPSRSGGELQTRPYRLHIAKQLACSIDSIKAIDVHAKMLIMGDFNDYSDSPSLQKLYVHNMLDVSANAQGTHGAKATYRYQGEWGSLDHILVSGNLLSNVKDCYINDAPFLLEPDTKYGGVKPRRNYNGMRYNHGFSDHLPLVLKLVFK
;
A
#
# COMPACT_ATOMS: atom_id res chain seq x y z
N MET A 1 15.64 -56.16 44.21
CA MET A 1 14.78 -55.21 43.46
C MET A 1 15.45 -53.85 43.44
N LYS A 2 15.35 -53.12 42.31
CA LYS A 2 16.01 -51.85 41.94
C LYS A 2 17.38 -52.06 41.28
N LEU A 3 17.49 -52.68 40.10
CA LEU A 3 16.90 -52.35 38.80
C LEU A 3 17.02 -50.86 38.42
N LEU A 4 17.97 -50.60 37.52
CA LEU A 4 17.99 -49.53 36.50
C LEU A 4 17.88 -48.08 37.01
N LEU A 5 19.03 -47.50 37.36
CA LEU A 5 19.28 -46.06 37.25
C LEU A 5 20.37 -45.81 36.20
N TYR A 6 20.21 -46.41 35.01
CA TYR A 6 21.05 -46.11 33.86
C TYR A 6 20.43 -44.94 33.09
N ILE A 7 21.11 -43.79 33.16
CA ILE A 7 21.35 -42.91 32.01
C ILE A 7 20.11 -42.57 31.18
N LEU A 8 19.33 -41.59 31.66
CA LEU A 8 18.44 -40.78 30.82
C LEU A 8 18.90 -39.31 30.87
N LEU A 9 20.17 -39.07 30.52
CA LEU A 9 20.77 -37.73 30.49
C LEU A 9 21.38 -37.41 29.11
N TYR A 10 20.72 -37.82 28.03
CA TYR A 10 21.05 -37.34 26.69
C TYR A 10 19.76 -37.15 25.89
N LEU A 11 19.69 -36.00 25.21
CA LEU A 11 18.60 -35.50 24.35
C LEU A 11 17.60 -34.52 25.00
N LEU A 12 18.07 -33.60 25.84
CA LEU A 12 17.60 -32.21 25.75
C LEU A 12 18.52 -31.48 24.77
N PHE A 13 18.40 -31.80 23.48
CA PHE A 13 18.78 -30.79 22.49
C PHE A 13 17.84 -29.62 22.73
N PRO A 14 18.32 -28.39 22.99
CA PRO A 14 17.46 -27.25 22.76
C PRO A 14 17.11 -27.35 21.28
N LEU A 15 15.87 -27.71 20.97
CA LEU A 15 15.27 -27.35 19.71
C LEU A 15 15.33 -25.82 19.72
N GLY A 16 16.43 -25.29 19.21
CA GLY A 16 16.60 -23.88 18.92
C GLY A 16 15.56 -23.56 17.86
N GLY A 17 14.34 -23.27 18.32
CA GLY A 17 13.32 -22.72 17.46
C GLY A 17 13.89 -21.41 16.95
N ILE A 18 14.25 -21.36 15.67
CA ILE A 18 14.59 -20.10 15.02
C ILE A 18 13.33 -19.26 15.10
N ALA A 19 13.35 -18.23 15.93
CA ALA A 19 12.23 -17.34 16.12
C ALA A 19 12.01 -16.56 14.82
N GLN A 20 11.03 -17.00 14.03
CA GLN A 20 10.65 -16.33 12.80
C GLN A 20 10.05 -14.97 13.12
N THR A 21 10.65 -13.90 12.58
CA THR A 21 10.10 -12.56 12.73
C THR A 21 9.18 -12.27 11.54
N ARG A 22 7.90 -12.00 11.85
CA ARG A 22 6.90 -11.63 10.85
C ARG A 22 6.96 -10.14 10.57
N PHE A 23 6.76 -9.77 9.32
CA PHE A 23 6.72 -8.38 8.88
C PHE A 23 5.56 -8.22 7.89
N THR A 24 4.57 -7.41 8.25
CA THR A 24 3.35 -7.16 7.48
C THR A 24 3.46 -5.83 6.76
N ILE A 25 3.30 -5.87 5.45
CA ILE A 25 3.21 -4.70 4.58
C ILE A 25 1.78 -4.60 4.07
N VAL A 26 1.25 -3.39 4.02
CA VAL A 26 -0.05 -3.09 3.42
C VAL A 26 0.13 -2.04 2.34
N GLU A 27 -0.53 -2.24 1.21
CA GLU A 27 -0.74 -1.23 0.18
C GLU A 27 -2.24 -0.88 0.17
N LEU A 28 -2.57 0.41 0.08
CA LEU A 28 -3.95 0.89 0.03
C LEU A 28 -4.06 2.22 -0.71
N ASN A 29 -4.79 2.25 -1.83
CA ASN A 29 -5.38 3.49 -2.32
C ASN A 29 -6.54 3.92 -1.40
N THR A 30 -6.45 5.13 -0.87
CA THR A 30 -7.38 5.64 0.15
C THR A 30 -8.62 6.31 -0.44
N GLU A 31 -8.86 6.35 -1.74
CA GLU A 31 -10.00 7.06 -2.36
C GLU A 31 -10.14 8.49 -1.80
N ASN A 32 -9.24 9.38 -2.23
CA ASN A 32 -9.30 10.82 -1.99
C ASN A 32 -9.40 11.20 -0.52
N MET A 33 -8.33 10.97 0.24
CA MET A 33 -8.26 11.34 1.65
C MET A 33 -7.82 12.80 1.82
N PHE A 34 -8.77 13.71 1.56
CA PHE A 34 -8.67 15.16 1.74
C PHE A 34 -9.03 15.60 3.17
N ASP A 35 -8.42 16.68 3.64
CA ASP A 35 -8.88 17.48 4.76
C ASP A 35 -10.08 18.36 4.37
N VAL A 36 -10.37 19.43 5.13
CA VAL A 36 -11.57 20.28 4.92
C VAL A 36 -11.22 21.75 4.69
N ARG A 37 -9.96 22.04 4.35
CA ARG A 37 -9.40 23.39 4.18
C ARG A 37 -8.79 23.49 2.80
N HIS A 38 -9.23 24.51 2.07
CA HIS A 38 -8.73 24.78 0.73
C HIS A 38 -7.22 25.07 0.72
N ASP A 39 -6.48 24.32 -0.09
CA ASP A 39 -5.14 24.70 -0.54
C ASP A 39 -5.23 25.54 -1.82
N THR A 40 -4.91 26.82 -1.71
CA THR A 40 -4.94 27.79 -2.82
C THR A 40 -4.03 27.44 -4.02
N LEU A 41 -3.12 26.47 -3.87
CA LEU A 41 -2.23 26.00 -4.92
C LEU A 41 -2.76 24.74 -5.63
N LYS A 42 -3.88 24.17 -5.17
CA LYS A 42 -4.44 22.90 -5.62
C LYS A 42 -5.91 23.06 -6.03
N HIS A 43 -6.39 22.09 -6.80
CA HIS A 43 -7.77 21.97 -7.26
C HIS A 43 -8.53 20.96 -6.38
N ASP A 44 -8.66 21.28 -5.10
CA ASP A 44 -9.30 20.45 -4.07
C ASP A 44 -10.77 20.86 -3.79
N GLU A 45 -11.31 21.84 -4.54
CA GLU A 45 -12.59 22.51 -4.21
C GLU A 45 -13.79 21.56 -4.27
N GLU A 46 -13.66 20.45 -5.01
CA GLU A 46 -14.66 19.37 -5.01
C GLU A 46 -14.86 18.81 -3.58
N PHE A 47 -13.80 18.72 -2.79
CA PHE A 47 -13.74 18.14 -1.45
C PHE A 47 -13.67 19.19 -0.33
N LEU A 48 -14.41 20.29 -0.48
CA LEU A 48 -14.63 21.26 0.59
C LEU A 48 -16.04 21.16 1.19
N PRO A 49 -16.29 21.72 2.39
CA PRO A 49 -17.62 21.72 3.01
C PRO A 49 -18.71 22.36 2.14
N ASP A 50 -18.37 23.42 1.42
CA ASP A 50 -19.18 24.15 0.43
C ASP A 50 -18.98 23.66 -1.01
N GLY A 51 -18.05 22.73 -1.22
CA GLY A 51 -17.75 22.09 -2.48
C GLY A 51 -18.82 21.10 -2.96
N LEU A 52 -18.63 20.60 -4.18
CA LEU A 52 -19.57 19.70 -4.87
C LEU A 52 -19.88 18.42 -4.08
N ARG A 53 -18.91 17.90 -3.30
CA ARG A 53 -19.09 16.69 -2.46
C ARG A 53 -19.64 16.97 -1.07
N HIS A 54 -19.83 18.24 -0.72
CA HIS A 54 -20.17 18.70 0.63
C HIS A 54 -19.31 18.02 1.69
N TRP A 55 -17.99 18.05 1.51
CA TRP A 55 -17.03 17.33 2.34
C TRP A 55 -16.92 18.01 3.71
N SER A 56 -17.81 17.62 4.62
CA SER A 56 -17.89 18.20 5.95
C SER A 56 -16.84 17.60 6.88
N LYS A 57 -16.56 18.33 7.98
CA LYS A 57 -15.70 17.83 9.07
C LYS A 57 -16.14 16.47 9.60
N ALA A 58 -17.45 16.18 9.61
CA ALA A 58 -17.96 14.88 10.03
C ALA A 58 -17.54 13.76 9.06
N LYS A 59 -17.66 13.98 7.75
CA LYS A 59 -17.22 13.03 6.72
C LYS A 59 -15.71 12.79 6.75
N TYR A 60 -14.93 13.85 6.98
CA TYR A 60 -13.49 13.76 7.17
C TYR A 60 -13.09 12.83 8.32
N TRP A 61 -13.63 13.04 9.52
CA TRP A 61 -13.32 12.17 10.67
C TRP A 61 -13.85 10.74 10.49
N GLU A 62 -15.00 10.58 9.82
CA GLU A 62 -15.50 9.26 9.45
C GLU A 62 -14.53 8.55 8.49
N LYS A 63 -14.02 9.26 7.47
CA LYS A 63 -13.01 8.76 6.53
C LYS A 63 -11.74 8.31 7.25
N LEU A 64 -11.18 9.14 8.12
CA LEU A 64 -9.98 8.78 8.89
C LEU A 64 -10.20 7.53 9.75
N ASN A 65 -11.35 7.43 10.42
CA ASN A 65 -11.69 6.25 11.21
C ASN A 65 -11.88 5.00 10.35
N ASN A 66 -12.49 5.13 9.18
CA ASN A 66 -12.68 4.03 8.24
C ASN A 66 -11.32 3.53 7.70
N ILE A 67 -10.43 4.43 7.26
CA ILE A 67 -9.07 4.07 6.83
C ILE A 67 -8.28 3.43 7.98
N GLY A 68 -8.34 3.99 9.19
CA GLY A 68 -7.72 3.39 10.37
C GLY A 68 -8.24 1.98 10.66
N LYS A 69 -9.55 1.75 10.53
CA LYS A 69 -10.17 0.43 10.69
C LYS A 69 -9.74 -0.55 9.60
N THR A 70 -9.59 -0.10 8.35
CA THR A 70 -9.06 -0.89 7.22
C THR A 70 -7.63 -1.34 7.49
N ILE A 71 -6.75 -0.42 7.90
CA ILE A 71 -5.34 -0.73 8.21
C ILE A 71 -5.27 -1.75 9.36
N LEU A 72 -6.06 -1.54 10.41
CA LEU A 72 -6.12 -2.44 11.56
C LEU A 72 -6.59 -3.85 11.18
N SER A 73 -7.57 -4.01 10.29
CA SER A 73 -8.05 -5.34 9.89
C SER A 73 -7.01 -6.15 9.10
N CYS A 74 -6.04 -5.51 8.45
CA CYS A 74 -4.92 -6.18 7.75
C CYS A 74 -3.92 -6.85 8.71
N GLY A 75 -3.92 -6.45 9.98
CA GLY A 75 -3.02 -6.94 11.01
C GLY A 75 -3.45 -8.24 11.70
N LYS A 76 -4.65 -8.76 11.36
CA LYS A 76 -5.16 -10.00 11.95
C LYS A 76 -4.40 -11.21 11.42
N ASP A 77 -3.78 -11.97 12.33
CA ASP A 77 -3.34 -13.34 12.06
C ASP A 77 -4.24 -14.32 12.84
N SER A 78 -4.29 -15.56 12.38
CA SER A 78 -4.95 -16.71 13.01
C SER A 78 -4.70 -16.89 14.51
N THR A 79 -3.59 -16.35 15.03
CA THR A 79 -3.12 -16.60 16.41
C THR A 79 -2.83 -15.35 17.23
N ARG A 80 -2.63 -14.19 16.61
CA ARG A 80 -2.31 -12.92 17.28
C ARG A 80 -2.82 -11.72 16.47
N TRP A 81 -3.18 -10.66 17.20
CA TRP A 81 -3.46 -9.36 16.60
C TRP A 81 -2.20 -8.51 16.66
N SER A 82 -1.71 -8.05 15.51
CA SER A 82 -0.69 -7.01 15.42
C SER A 82 -1.20 -5.87 14.55
N VAL A 83 -0.52 -4.73 14.58
CA VAL A 83 -0.69 -3.71 13.54
C VAL A 83 0.27 -4.04 12.39
N PRO A 84 -0.03 -3.65 11.14
CA PRO A 84 0.96 -3.70 10.07
C PRO A 84 2.27 -2.98 10.44
N ASP A 85 3.38 -3.42 9.87
CA ASP A 85 4.70 -2.85 10.15
C ASP A 85 4.98 -1.66 9.23
N VAL A 86 4.56 -1.77 7.96
CA VAL A 86 4.64 -0.72 6.94
C VAL A 86 3.32 -0.64 6.19
N VAL A 87 2.84 0.57 5.92
CA VAL A 87 1.61 0.83 5.15
C VAL A 87 1.90 1.89 4.09
N GLY A 88 1.82 1.53 2.82
CA GLY A 88 1.82 2.46 1.70
C GLY A 88 0.41 2.93 1.38
N LEU A 89 0.23 4.25 1.33
CA LEU A 89 -1.04 4.89 1.02
C LEU A 89 -0.94 5.71 -0.27
N CYS A 90 -1.92 5.54 -1.15
CA CYS A 90 -2.17 6.44 -2.28
C CYS A 90 -3.35 7.37 -1.98
N GLU A 91 -3.39 8.50 -2.69
CA GLU A 91 -4.46 9.50 -2.62
C GLU A 91 -4.59 10.23 -1.27
N VAL A 92 -3.45 10.52 -0.64
CA VAL A 92 -3.39 11.29 0.62
C VAL A 92 -3.10 12.75 0.33
N GLU A 93 -3.90 13.68 0.81
CA GLU A 93 -3.69 15.10 0.48
C GLU A 93 -2.43 15.70 1.11
N ASN A 94 -2.32 15.73 2.44
CA ASN A 94 -1.28 16.52 3.10
C ASN A 94 -0.90 16.00 4.50
N ASP A 95 0.05 16.71 5.13
CA ASP A 95 0.55 16.41 6.47
C ASP A 95 -0.54 16.44 7.54
N THR A 96 -1.51 17.36 7.47
CA THR A 96 -2.64 17.43 8.41
C THR A 96 -3.42 16.13 8.42
N VAL A 97 -3.67 15.56 7.23
CA VAL A 97 -4.38 14.28 7.08
C VAL A 97 -3.61 13.14 7.73
N LEU A 98 -2.30 13.03 7.49
CA LEU A 98 -1.48 11.98 8.09
C LEU A 98 -1.29 12.16 9.60
N PHE A 99 -1.16 13.40 10.06
CA PHE A 99 -1.10 13.71 11.48
C PHE A 99 -2.40 13.31 12.19
N ASP A 100 -3.56 13.69 11.64
CA ASP A 100 -4.86 13.36 12.21
C ASP A 100 -5.11 11.84 12.16
N LEU A 101 -4.74 11.17 11.06
CA LEU A 101 -4.80 9.71 10.93
C LEU A 101 -3.94 9.04 12.00
N THR A 102 -2.67 9.41 12.14
CA THR A 102 -1.72 8.68 12.99
C THR A 102 -1.78 9.07 14.46
N LYS A 103 -2.16 10.30 14.78
CA LYS A 103 -2.11 10.83 16.16
C LYS A 103 -3.50 11.06 16.76
N ARG A 104 -4.57 11.14 15.96
CA ARG A 104 -5.93 11.51 16.44
C ARG A 104 -7.04 10.52 16.08
N SER A 105 -6.78 9.52 15.25
CA SER A 105 -7.74 8.46 14.91
C SER A 105 -7.55 7.18 15.75
N LEU A 106 -8.24 6.10 15.34
CA LEU A 106 -8.05 4.73 15.82
C LEU A 106 -6.57 4.26 15.82
N LEU A 107 -5.73 4.81 14.94
CA LEU A 107 -4.31 4.44 14.84
C LEU A 107 -3.41 5.08 15.88
N ARG A 108 -3.90 6.01 16.74
CA ARG A 108 -3.06 6.70 17.73
C ARG A 108 -2.20 5.76 18.59
N LYS A 109 -2.76 4.62 18.98
CA LYS A 109 -2.06 3.64 19.82
C LYS A 109 -1.06 2.77 19.05
N ALA A 110 -1.18 2.70 17.73
CA ALA A 110 -0.21 2.02 16.86
C ALA A 110 1.13 2.77 16.79
N ARG A 111 1.15 4.07 17.12
CA ARG A 111 2.34 4.93 17.13
C ARG A 111 3.11 4.90 15.80
N TYR A 112 2.38 4.87 14.69
CA TYR A 112 2.99 5.07 13.39
C TYR A 112 3.68 6.43 13.32
N GLU A 113 4.86 6.44 12.73
CA GLU A 113 5.43 7.61 12.10
C GLU A 113 5.22 7.51 10.58
N TYR A 114 5.41 8.61 9.86
CA TYR A 114 5.14 8.64 8.42
C TYR A 114 6.12 9.54 7.67
N VAL A 115 6.23 9.27 6.37
CA VAL A 115 6.88 10.11 5.37
C VAL A 115 5.96 10.19 4.14
N MET A 116 5.96 11.33 3.45
CA MET A 116 5.11 11.53 2.27
C MET A 116 5.80 12.40 1.22
N THR A 117 5.30 12.33 -0.01
CA THR A 117 5.70 13.23 -1.08
C THR A 117 4.95 14.56 -1.01
N GLN A 118 5.47 15.57 -1.70
CA GLN A 118 4.76 16.81 -2.03
C GLN A 118 4.85 17.03 -3.54
N SER A 119 3.86 16.52 -4.26
CA SER A 119 3.94 16.39 -5.71
C SER A 119 3.35 17.56 -6.48
N ALA A 120 3.62 17.59 -7.78
CA ALA A 120 3.03 18.56 -8.70
C ALA A 120 1.57 18.25 -9.06
N ASP A 121 1.00 17.15 -8.57
CA ASP A 121 -0.40 16.78 -8.83
C ASP A 121 -1.35 17.95 -8.54
N GLU A 122 -2.17 18.28 -9.53
CA GLU A 122 -3.05 19.44 -9.49
C GLU A 122 -4.16 19.29 -8.44
N ARG A 123 -4.55 18.05 -8.10
CA ARG A 123 -5.59 17.78 -7.09
C ARG A 123 -5.02 17.87 -5.67
N GLY A 124 -3.69 17.91 -5.53
CA GLY A 124 -3.04 17.96 -4.22
C GLY A 124 -2.96 16.64 -3.48
N ILE A 125 -3.13 15.52 -4.18
CA ILE A 125 -2.97 14.20 -3.56
C ILE A 125 -1.61 13.58 -3.86
N ASP A 126 -1.09 12.88 -2.88
CA ASP A 126 0.26 12.37 -2.78
C ASP A 126 0.27 10.89 -2.34
N VAL A 127 1.48 10.34 -2.29
CA VAL A 127 1.74 9.01 -1.72
C VAL A 127 2.43 9.15 -0.37
N ALA A 128 2.10 8.26 0.57
CA ALA A 128 2.62 8.31 1.92
C ALA A 128 2.95 6.91 2.45
N LEU A 129 4.02 6.79 3.22
CA LEU A 129 4.41 5.56 3.90
C LEU A 129 4.31 5.77 5.40
N LEU A 130 3.45 4.99 6.06
CA LEU A 130 3.42 4.84 7.51
C LEU A 130 4.30 3.66 7.90
N TYR A 131 5.01 3.79 9.01
CA TYR A 131 5.86 2.71 9.53
C TYR A 131 5.84 2.65 11.05
N SER A 132 5.88 1.44 11.58
CA SER A 132 6.01 1.18 13.00
C SER A 132 7.50 1.34 13.39
N PRO A 133 7.85 2.32 14.23
CA PRO A 133 9.25 2.51 14.64
C PRO A 133 9.79 1.34 15.49
N PHE A 134 8.94 0.41 15.92
CA PHE A 134 9.33 -0.79 16.66
C PHE A 134 9.84 -1.93 15.77
N SER A 135 9.53 -1.89 14.47
CA SER A 135 9.86 -2.96 13.53
C SER A 135 10.50 -2.45 12.23
N PHE A 136 10.46 -1.14 11.98
CA PHE A 136 11.10 -0.50 10.85
C PHE A 136 11.82 0.77 11.30
N ARG A 137 13.15 0.79 11.21
CA ARG A 137 13.97 1.96 11.54
C ARG A 137 14.26 2.75 10.27
N LEU A 138 13.62 3.90 10.11
CA LEU A 138 13.84 4.79 8.98
C LEU A 138 15.32 5.23 8.92
N LEU A 139 15.94 5.00 7.75
CA LEU A 139 17.31 5.44 7.46
C LEU A 139 17.30 6.65 6.53
N LYS A 140 16.44 6.64 5.51
CA LYS A 140 16.34 7.68 4.50
C LYS A 140 14.95 7.73 3.90
N ALA A 141 14.51 8.92 3.50
CA ALA A 141 13.35 9.11 2.65
C ALA A 141 13.70 10.16 1.60
N ASP A 142 13.45 9.83 0.32
CA ASP A 142 13.69 10.69 -0.83
C ASP A 142 12.44 10.71 -1.72
N THR A 143 12.32 11.75 -2.52
CA THR A 143 11.28 11.88 -3.55
C THR A 143 11.93 11.85 -4.93
N ILE A 144 11.47 10.95 -5.79
CA ILE A 144 11.86 10.93 -7.20
C ILE A 144 10.85 11.77 -7.96
N ARG A 145 11.26 13.00 -8.29
CA ARG A 145 10.43 13.97 -9.02
C ARG A 145 10.09 13.44 -10.41
N ILE A 146 8.80 13.37 -10.72
CA ILE A 146 8.32 13.06 -12.06
C ILE A 146 8.14 14.36 -12.83
N ILE A 147 8.95 14.53 -13.88
CA ILE A 147 8.79 15.62 -14.83
C ILE A 147 7.75 15.17 -15.87
N PRO A 148 6.60 15.85 -16.00
CA PRO A 148 5.58 15.46 -16.96
C PRO A 148 6.10 15.53 -18.40
N MET A 149 5.77 14.52 -19.20
CA MET A 149 6.02 14.56 -20.64
C MET A 149 5.02 15.48 -21.35
N LYS A 150 5.27 15.83 -22.62
CA LYS A 150 4.32 16.60 -23.44
C LYS A 150 2.93 15.95 -23.44
N GLY A 151 1.91 16.71 -23.05
CA GLY A 151 0.51 16.27 -22.98
C GLY A 151 0.14 15.50 -21.71
N MET A 152 1.12 15.19 -20.85
CA MET A 152 0.88 14.62 -19.53
C MET A 152 0.58 15.76 -18.56
N LYS A 153 -0.49 15.62 -17.78
CA LYS A 153 -0.74 16.54 -16.66
C LYS A 153 0.34 16.39 -15.59
N PRO A 154 0.59 17.44 -14.78
CA PRO A 154 1.32 17.28 -13.53
C PRO A 154 0.78 16.09 -12.72
N THR A 155 1.68 15.31 -12.09
CA THR A 155 1.31 14.04 -11.46
C THR A 155 2.08 13.84 -10.16
N ARG A 156 1.84 12.68 -9.53
CA ARG A 156 2.47 12.25 -8.29
C ARG A 156 3.91 11.82 -8.54
N ASP A 157 4.76 12.17 -7.61
CA ASP A 157 6.12 11.68 -7.53
C ASP A 157 6.16 10.25 -6.98
N ILE A 158 7.32 9.62 -7.08
CA ILE A 158 7.57 8.32 -6.45
C ILE A 158 8.28 8.58 -5.11
N LEU A 159 7.75 7.99 -4.04
CA LEU A 159 8.42 8.00 -2.74
C LEU A 159 9.43 6.85 -2.70
N HIS A 160 10.67 7.14 -2.31
CA HIS A 160 11.69 6.14 -2.00
C HIS A 160 12.04 6.21 -0.52
N VAL A 161 11.91 5.10 0.19
CA VAL A 161 12.26 4.98 1.60
C VAL A 161 13.30 3.88 1.78
N MET A 162 14.30 4.13 2.61
CA MET A 162 15.22 3.12 3.11
C MET A 162 14.99 2.95 4.59
N GLY A 163 14.87 1.70 5.04
CA GLY A 163 14.82 1.42 6.47
C GLY A 163 15.36 0.05 6.81
N GLU A 164 15.78 -0.08 8.05
CA GLU A 164 16.24 -1.35 8.60
C GLU A 164 15.03 -2.16 9.11
N ILE A 165 14.95 -3.41 8.66
CA ILE A 165 13.92 -4.38 9.03
C ILE A 165 14.44 -5.29 10.16
N PRO A 166 13.59 -6.11 10.82
CA PRO A 166 13.99 -6.84 12.02
C PRO A 166 15.18 -7.80 11.86
N SER A 167 15.50 -8.23 10.64
CA SER A 167 16.70 -9.01 10.34
C SER A 167 18.00 -8.19 10.37
N SER A 168 17.95 -6.91 10.75
CA SER A 168 19.07 -5.95 10.66
C SER A 168 19.59 -5.75 9.24
N ASP A 169 18.73 -5.97 8.23
CA ASP A 169 19.04 -5.73 6.83
C ASP A 169 18.33 -4.44 6.36
N THR A 170 18.79 -3.86 5.26
CA THR A 170 18.18 -2.66 4.67
C THR A 170 17.15 -3.06 3.62
N LEU A 171 15.95 -2.49 3.73
CA LEU A 171 14.88 -2.60 2.75
C LEU A 171 14.69 -1.25 2.06
N HIS A 172 14.77 -1.25 0.73
CA HIS A 172 14.32 -0.13 -0.10
C HIS A 172 12.84 -0.31 -0.41
N VAL A 173 12.02 0.69 -0.12
CA VAL A 173 10.59 0.70 -0.40
C VAL A 173 10.29 1.83 -1.38
N PHE A 174 9.61 1.50 -2.48
CA PHE A 174 9.09 2.47 -3.43
C PHE A 174 7.57 2.49 -3.39
N LEU A 175 6.98 3.68 -3.35
CA LEU A 175 5.53 3.86 -3.40
C LEU A 175 5.16 4.67 -4.65
N VAL A 176 4.24 4.13 -5.45
CA VAL A 176 3.87 4.65 -6.77
C VAL A 176 2.37 4.91 -6.81
N HIS A 177 1.97 6.07 -7.34
CA HIS A 177 0.59 6.29 -7.78
C HIS A 177 0.58 6.85 -9.21
N ALA A 178 0.53 5.95 -10.19
CA ALA A 178 0.68 6.31 -11.60
C ALA A 178 -0.60 6.95 -12.18
N PRO A 179 -0.50 7.68 -13.32
CA PRO A 179 -1.65 8.29 -13.96
C PRO A 179 -2.75 7.30 -14.33
N SER A 180 -4.00 7.67 -14.04
CA SER A 180 -5.17 6.84 -14.31
C SER A 180 -5.46 6.69 -15.81
N ARG A 181 -6.35 5.75 -16.12
CA ARG A 181 -6.79 5.45 -17.49
C ARG A 181 -7.94 6.35 -17.99
N SER A 182 -8.27 7.45 -17.31
CA SER A 182 -9.47 8.25 -17.61
C SER A 182 -9.49 8.88 -19.02
N GLY A 183 -8.32 9.19 -19.59
CA GLY A 183 -8.19 9.63 -20.99
C GLY A 183 -8.27 8.49 -22.03
N GLY A 184 -8.50 7.26 -21.59
CA GLY A 184 -8.44 6.06 -22.41
C GLY A 184 -7.04 5.42 -22.42
N GLU A 185 -7.03 4.12 -22.59
CA GLU A 185 -5.84 3.30 -22.41
C GLU A 185 -4.69 3.67 -23.37
N LEU A 186 -5.00 3.83 -24.66
CA LEU A 186 -4.00 4.16 -25.67
C LEU A 186 -3.36 5.54 -25.44
N GLN A 187 -4.14 6.52 -24.96
CA GLN A 187 -3.65 7.88 -24.71
C GLN A 187 -2.79 7.95 -23.44
N THR A 188 -3.21 7.24 -22.39
CA THR A 188 -2.60 7.36 -21.05
C THR A 188 -1.43 6.40 -20.80
N ARG A 189 -1.35 5.28 -21.54
CA ARG A 189 -0.27 4.29 -21.41
C ARG A 189 1.15 4.88 -21.47
N PRO A 190 1.49 5.81 -22.39
CA PRO A 190 2.82 6.41 -22.42
C PRO A 190 3.21 7.10 -21.11
N TYR A 191 2.25 7.64 -20.36
CA TYR A 191 2.50 8.30 -19.09
C TYR A 191 2.86 7.29 -17.99
N ARG A 192 2.16 6.15 -17.91
CA ARG A 192 2.53 5.07 -16.98
C ARG A 192 3.87 4.42 -17.34
N LEU A 193 4.15 4.25 -18.63
CA LEU A 193 5.48 3.81 -19.10
C LEU A 193 6.59 4.80 -18.71
N HIS A 194 6.31 6.10 -18.69
CA HIS A 194 7.26 7.12 -18.22
C HIS A 194 7.57 6.95 -16.73
N ILE A 195 6.54 6.75 -15.89
CA ILE A 195 6.74 6.46 -14.45
C ILE A 195 7.58 5.19 -14.27
N ALA A 196 7.22 4.11 -14.98
CA ALA A 196 7.92 2.83 -14.86
C ALA A 196 9.39 2.92 -15.27
N LYS A 197 9.72 3.73 -16.30
CA LYS A 197 11.11 3.99 -16.70
C LYS A 197 11.91 4.72 -15.63
N GLN A 198 11.33 5.76 -15.03
CA GLN A 198 12.00 6.51 -13.95
C GLN A 198 12.27 5.60 -12.73
N LEU A 199 11.30 4.75 -12.40
CA LEU A 199 11.46 3.74 -11.35
C LEU A 199 12.55 2.72 -11.70
N ALA A 200 12.55 2.20 -12.92
CA ALA A 200 13.58 1.28 -13.41
C ALA A 200 15.00 1.87 -13.32
N CYS A 201 15.19 3.13 -13.72
CA CYS A 201 16.48 3.81 -13.57
C CYS A 201 16.92 3.93 -12.09
N SER A 202 15.96 4.12 -11.17
CA SER A 202 16.24 4.18 -9.74
C SER A 202 16.64 2.81 -9.17
N ILE A 203 15.97 1.74 -9.63
CA ILE A 203 16.33 0.36 -9.31
C ILE A 203 17.75 0.05 -9.79
N ASP A 204 18.08 0.39 -11.04
CA ASP A 204 19.43 0.17 -11.59
C ASP A 204 20.49 0.94 -10.81
N SER A 205 20.20 2.18 -10.43
CA SER A 205 21.13 3.01 -9.64
C SER A 205 21.43 2.40 -8.29
N ILE A 206 20.44 1.83 -7.60
CA ILE A 206 20.67 1.14 -6.33
C ILE A 206 21.42 -0.17 -6.55
N LYS A 207 21.06 -0.95 -7.58
CA LYS A 207 21.74 -2.22 -7.91
C LYS A 207 23.20 -2.05 -8.32
N ALA A 208 23.56 -0.91 -8.90
CA ALA A 208 24.93 -0.56 -9.20
C ALA A 208 25.79 -0.36 -7.94
N ILE A 209 25.17 -0.02 -6.80
CA ILE A 209 25.82 0.14 -5.50
C ILE A 209 25.78 -1.18 -4.73
N ASP A 210 24.62 -1.84 -4.70
CA ASP A 210 24.41 -3.12 -4.03
C ASP A 210 23.54 -4.04 -4.90
N VAL A 211 24.18 -5.04 -5.53
CA VAL A 211 23.51 -6.04 -6.36
C VAL A 211 22.53 -6.93 -5.57
N HIS A 212 22.68 -6.97 -4.25
CA HIS A 212 21.83 -7.71 -3.32
C HIS A 212 20.88 -6.79 -2.53
N ALA A 213 20.64 -5.55 -2.98
CA ALA A 213 19.68 -4.68 -2.34
C ALA A 213 18.28 -5.33 -2.34
N LYS A 214 17.67 -5.45 -1.14
CA LYS A 214 16.28 -5.87 -1.00
C LYS A 214 15.37 -4.71 -1.34
N MET A 215 14.48 -4.92 -2.30
CA MET A 215 13.55 -3.91 -2.77
C MET A 215 12.11 -4.40 -2.71
N LEU A 216 11.25 -3.50 -2.28
CA LEU A 216 9.80 -3.62 -2.27
C LEU A 216 9.25 -2.45 -3.06
N ILE A 217 8.39 -2.70 -4.03
CA ILE A 217 7.69 -1.67 -4.79
C ILE A 217 6.21 -1.92 -4.59
N MET A 218 5.46 -0.90 -4.21
CA MET A 218 4.02 -1.03 -4.04
C MET A 218 3.27 0.23 -4.49
N GLY A 219 1.96 0.12 -4.65
CA GLY A 219 1.04 1.23 -4.88
C GLY A 219 0.07 0.99 -6.03
N ASP A 220 -0.66 2.04 -6.40
CA ASP A 220 -1.62 2.04 -7.50
C ASP A 220 -0.91 2.36 -8.82
N PHE A 221 -0.67 1.34 -9.63
CA PHE A 221 -0.06 1.50 -10.95
C PHE A 221 -1.05 1.92 -12.02
N ASN A 222 -2.36 1.90 -11.74
CA ASN A 222 -3.41 2.12 -12.74
C ASN A 222 -3.23 1.27 -14.01
N ASP A 223 -2.62 0.09 -13.85
CA ASP A 223 -2.28 -0.86 -14.91
C ASP A 223 -2.38 -2.30 -14.36
N TYR A 224 -2.42 -3.28 -15.25
CA TYR A 224 -2.54 -4.69 -14.87
C TYR A 224 -1.18 -5.40 -14.91
N SER A 225 -1.06 -6.56 -14.24
CA SER A 225 0.22 -7.28 -14.13
C SER A 225 0.84 -7.67 -15.48
N ASP A 226 0.05 -7.80 -16.55
CA ASP A 226 0.51 -8.08 -17.91
C ASP A 226 0.83 -6.83 -18.74
N SER A 227 0.58 -5.63 -18.18
CA SER A 227 0.68 -4.38 -18.91
C SER A 227 2.14 -3.95 -19.15
N PRO A 228 2.44 -3.24 -20.25
CA PRO A 228 3.81 -2.86 -20.59
C PRO A 228 4.57 -2.08 -19.52
N SER A 229 3.87 -1.31 -18.66
CA SER A 229 4.48 -0.58 -17.55
C SER A 229 5.04 -1.51 -16.47
N LEU A 230 4.32 -2.58 -16.10
CA LEU A 230 4.79 -3.57 -15.13
C LEU A 230 5.90 -4.45 -15.72
N GLN A 231 5.78 -4.82 -16.99
CA GLN A 231 6.85 -5.55 -17.71
C GLN A 231 8.19 -4.79 -17.69
N LYS A 232 8.16 -3.45 -17.66
CA LYS A 232 9.37 -2.64 -17.50
C LYS A 232 10.06 -2.80 -16.15
N LEU A 233 9.37 -3.28 -15.12
CA LEU A 233 9.97 -3.56 -13.81
C LEU A 233 10.43 -5.02 -13.73
N TYR A 234 9.71 -5.94 -14.37
CA TYR A 234 10.06 -7.37 -14.35
C TYR A 234 11.40 -7.67 -15.00
N VAL A 235 11.77 -6.94 -16.05
CA VAL A 235 13.10 -7.06 -16.68
C VAL A 235 14.25 -6.69 -15.73
N HIS A 236 13.96 -5.97 -14.65
CA HIS A 236 14.92 -5.68 -13.57
C HIS A 236 14.78 -6.68 -12.41
N ASN A 237 14.29 -7.90 -12.63
CA ASN A 237 14.13 -8.94 -11.61
C ASN A 237 13.26 -8.51 -10.41
N MET A 238 12.25 -7.68 -10.68
CA MET A 238 11.17 -7.39 -9.75
C MET A 238 10.02 -8.36 -10.03
N LEU A 239 9.51 -8.99 -8.97
CA LEU A 239 8.50 -10.04 -9.08
C LEU A 239 7.21 -9.56 -8.44
N ASP A 240 6.14 -9.48 -9.22
CA ASP A 240 4.80 -9.17 -8.72
C ASP A 240 4.25 -10.37 -7.92
N VAL A 241 4.22 -10.20 -6.59
CA VAL A 241 3.70 -11.21 -5.67
C VAL A 241 2.20 -11.07 -5.45
N SER A 242 1.61 -9.97 -5.93
CA SER A 242 0.18 -9.68 -5.86
C SER A 242 -0.60 -10.05 -7.12
N ALA A 243 0.05 -10.46 -8.20
CA ALA A 243 -0.57 -10.75 -9.50
C ALA A 243 -1.79 -11.70 -9.43
N ASN A 244 -1.77 -12.64 -8.49
CA ASN A 244 -2.84 -13.62 -8.27
C ASN A 244 -3.52 -13.49 -6.90
N ALA A 245 -3.31 -12.37 -6.20
CA ALA A 245 -3.88 -12.14 -4.89
C ALA A 245 -5.42 -12.09 -4.98
N GLN A 246 -6.08 -12.79 -4.05
CA GLN A 246 -7.54 -12.82 -3.95
C GLN A 246 -7.95 -12.65 -2.49
N GLY A 247 -9.21 -12.27 -2.28
CA GLY A 247 -9.84 -12.22 -0.98
C GLY A 247 -10.64 -13.49 -0.67
N THR A 248 -11.12 -13.62 0.56
CA THR A 248 -11.85 -14.81 1.03
C THR A 248 -13.37 -14.60 1.11
N HIS A 249 -13.85 -13.38 0.89
CA HIS A 249 -15.25 -12.95 0.95
C HIS A 249 -15.78 -12.47 -0.41
N GLY A 250 -15.12 -12.86 -1.50
CA GLY A 250 -15.60 -12.68 -2.87
C GLY A 250 -14.85 -11.63 -3.69
N ALA A 251 -13.86 -10.94 -3.10
CA ALA A 251 -12.96 -10.08 -3.87
C ALA A 251 -12.02 -10.93 -4.72
N LYS A 252 -11.99 -10.66 -6.03
CA LYS A 252 -11.07 -11.31 -6.98
C LYS A 252 -9.91 -10.42 -7.40
N ALA A 253 -9.98 -9.14 -7.05
CA ALA A 253 -8.99 -8.12 -7.32
C ALA A 253 -9.22 -6.93 -6.37
N THR A 254 -8.36 -5.92 -6.41
CA THR A 254 -8.43 -4.77 -5.49
C THR A 254 -9.52 -3.78 -5.86
N TYR A 255 -9.84 -3.65 -7.16
CA TYR A 255 -10.80 -2.69 -7.69
C TYR A 255 -11.90 -3.38 -8.50
N ARG A 256 -13.11 -2.79 -8.51
CA ARG A 256 -14.24 -3.29 -9.30
C ARG A 256 -14.94 -2.18 -10.08
N TYR A 257 -15.03 -2.36 -11.40
CA TYR A 257 -15.66 -1.42 -12.33
C TYR A 257 -16.60 -2.12 -13.30
N GLN A 258 -17.84 -1.62 -13.37
CA GLN A 258 -18.90 -2.16 -14.24
C GLN A 258 -19.09 -3.70 -14.14
N GLY A 259 -18.96 -4.24 -12.93
CA GLY A 259 -19.12 -5.66 -12.66
C GLY A 259 -17.83 -6.48 -12.74
N GLU A 260 -16.78 -5.94 -13.36
CA GLU A 260 -15.50 -6.60 -13.56
C GLU A 260 -14.49 -6.25 -12.47
N TRP A 261 -13.77 -7.27 -12.00
CA TRP A 261 -12.67 -7.12 -11.06
C TRP A 261 -11.37 -6.85 -11.81
N GLY A 262 -10.56 -5.91 -11.32
CA GLY A 262 -9.23 -5.62 -11.84
C GLY A 262 -8.24 -5.23 -10.74
N SER A 263 -7.00 -5.70 -10.86
CA SER A 263 -5.92 -5.37 -9.92
C SER A 263 -5.08 -4.24 -10.51
N LEU A 264 -5.36 -3.01 -10.05
CA LEU A 264 -4.61 -1.81 -10.42
C LEU A 264 -3.45 -1.56 -9.46
N ASP A 265 -3.62 -2.03 -8.23
CA ASP A 265 -2.63 -1.96 -7.17
C ASP A 265 -1.74 -3.20 -7.20
N HIS A 266 -0.44 -3.00 -6.97
CA HIS A 266 0.55 -4.07 -7.04
C HIS A 266 1.54 -4.01 -5.88
N ILE A 267 2.09 -5.17 -5.53
CA ILE A 267 3.26 -5.32 -4.66
C ILE A 267 4.28 -6.19 -5.41
N LEU A 268 5.44 -5.61 -5.70
CA LEU A 268 6.57 -6.30 -6.31
C LEU A 268 7.73 -6.39 -5.32
N VAL A 269 8.47 -7.50 -5.35
CA VAL A 269 9.66 -7.72 -4.53
C VAL A 269 10.87 -8.07 -5.40
N SER A 270 12.07 -7.71 -4.95
CA SER A 270 13.30 -8.16 -5.60
C SER A 270 13.47 -9.67 -5.43
N GLY A 271 14.14 -10.34 -6.38
CA GLY A 271 14.30 -11.80 -6.35
C GLY A 271 14.92 -12.36 -5.06
N ASN A 272 15.82 -11.63 -4.40
CA ASN A 272 16.42 -12.01 -3.12
C ASN A 272 15.48 -11.83 -1.91
N LEU A 273 14.42 -11.03 -2.02
CA LEU A 273 13.39 -10.87 -1.00
C LEU A 273 12.27 -11.92 -1.16
N LEU A 274 12.13 -12.52 -2.34
CA LEU A 274 11.09 -13.51 -2.65
C LEU A 274 11.06 -14.68 -1.64
N SER A 275 12.23 -15.17 -1.22
CA SER A 275 12.31 -16.29 -0.26
C SER A 275 11.73 -15.97 1.12
N ASN A 276 11.55 -14.69 1.45
CA ASN A 276 10.91 -14.24 2.68
C ASN A 276 9.40 -14.07 2.51
N VAL A 277 8.87 -14.10 1.28
CA VAL A 277 7.43 -13.96 1.03
C VAL A 277 6.72 -15.20 1.53
N LYS A 278 5.87 -15.01 2.54
CA LYS A 278 5.04 -16.06 3.11
C LYS A 278 3.67 -16.11 2.47
N ASP A 279 3.06 -14.95 2.24
CA ASP A 279 1.73 -14.83 1.67
C ASP A 279 1.50 -13.43 1.09
N CYS A 280 0.63 -13.31 0.10
CA CYS A 280 0.16 -12.04 -0.45
C CYS A 280 -1.31 -12.18 -0.87
N TYR A 281 -2.19 -11.42 -0.23
CA TYR A 281 -3.64 -11.56 -0.40
C TYR A 281 -4.35 -10.21 -0.35
N ILE A 282 -5.62 -10.19 -0.78
CA ILE A 282 -6.49 -9.02 -0.67
C ILE A 282 -7.25 -9.12 0.65
N ASN A 283 -7.11 -8.13 1.52
CA ASN A 283 -7.92 -8.08 2.73
C ASN A 283 -9.32 -7.54 2.40
N ASP A 284 -10.25 -8.47 2.22
CA ASP A 284 -11.64 -8.21 1.84
C ASP A 284 -12.61 -8.40 3.01
N ALA A 285 -12.22 -7.93 4.19
CA ALA A 285 -13.04 -8.01 5.39
C ALA A 285 -14.49 -7.58 5.10
N PRO A 286 -15.53 -8.27 5.60
CA PRO A 286 -16.91 -8.07 5.15
C PRO A 286 -17.43 -6.61 5.23
N PHE A 287 -16.90 -5.80 6.14
CA PHE A 287 -17.28 -4.39 6.26
C PHE A 287 -16.69 -3.49 5.17
N LEU A 288 -15.65 -3.93 4.47
CA LEU A 288 -15.03 -3.27 3.31
C LEU A 288 -15.81 -3.53 2.02
N LEU A 289 -16.75 -4.47 2.04
CA LEU A 289 -17.54 -4.88 0.89
C LEU A 289 -18.99 -4.45 1.04
N GLU A 290 -19.68 -4.26 -0.08
CA GLU A 290 -21.12 -4.13 -0.17
C GLU A 290 -21.67 -4.97 -1.34
N PRO A 291 -22.92 -5.44 -1.29
CA PRO A 291 -23.54 -6.12 -2.44
C PRO A 291 -23.56 -5.21 -3.67
N ASP A 292 -23.21 -5.76 -4.84
CA ASP A 292 -23.40 -5.07 -6.11
C ASP A 292 -24.78 -5.40 -6.67
N THR A 293 -25.75 -4.52 -6.42
CA THR A 293 -27.13 -4.72 -6.86
C THR A 293 -27.33 -4.59 -8.37
N LYS A 294 -26.34 -4.06 -9.10
CA LYS A 294 -26.43 -3.83 -10.56
C LYS A 294 -25.84 -5.00 -11.36
N TYR A 295 -24.68 -5.49 -10.94
CA TYR A 295 -23.94 -6.55 -11.64
C TYR A 295 -23.87 -7.87 -10.87
N GLY A 296 -24.44 -7.95 -9.67
CA GLY A 296 -24.38 -9.12 -8.82
C GLY A 296 -23.04 -9.30 -8.09
N GLY A 297 -23.04 -10.12 -7.04
CA GLY A 297 -21.87 -10.36 -6.19
C GLY A 297 -21.61 -9.21 -5.21
N VAL A 298 -20.33 -8.93 -4.95
CA VAL A 298 -19.88 -7.90 -3.99
C VAL A 298 -18.91 -6.93 -4.64
N LYS A 299 -18.83 -5.70 -4.14
CA LYS A 299 -17.90 -4.67 -4.60
C LYS A 299 -17.29 -3.94 -3.40
N PRO A 300 -16.14 -3.25 -3.58
CA PRO A 300 -15.60 -2.39 -2.54
C PRO A 300 -16.62 -1.33 -2.13
N ARG A 301 -16.78 -1.15 -0.82
CA ARG A 301 -17.67 -0.16 -0.24
C ARG A 301 -16.98 1.21 -0.25
N ARG A 302 -17.08 1.87 -1.39
CA ARG A 302 -16.53 3.21 -1.67
C ARG A 302 -17.22 4.34 -0.92
N ASN A 303 -16.53 5.48 -0.77
CA ASN A 303 -17.02 6.68 -0.08
C ASN A 303 -18.25 7.28 -0.77
N TYR A 304 -18.27 7.30 -2.10
CA TYR A 304 -19.35 7.93 -2.87
C TYR A 304 -19.90 7.00 -3.94
N ASN A 305 -21.23 6.90 -4.01
CA ASN A 305 -21.96 6.26 -5.10
C ASN A 305 -22.58 7.37 -5.97
N GLY A 306 -21.92 7.71 -7.08
CA GLY A 306 -22.22 8.95 -7.80
C GLY A 306 -21.98 10.13 -6.87
N MET A 307 -22.96 11.03 -6.71
CA MET A 307 -22.87 12.17 -5.78
C MET A 307 -23.25 11.83 -4.33
N ARG A 308 -23.86 10.66 -4.09
CA ARG A 308 -24.36 10.29 -2.75
C ARG A 308 -23.22 9.77 -1.89
N TYR A 309 -23.03 10.36 -0.72
CA TYR A 309 -22.12 9.82 0.29
C TYR A 309 -22.61 8.46 0.80
N ASN A 310 -21.72 7.49 0.88
CA ASN A 310 -22.02 6.08 1.11
C ASN A 310 -21.44 5.53 2.43
N HIS A 311 -20.78 6.39 3.23
CA HIS A 311 -20.16 6.00 4.50
C HIS A 311 -19.19 4.82 4.32
N GLY A 312 -18.44 4.85 3.20
CA GLY A 312 -17.54 3.78 2.79
C GLY A 312 -16.11 3.95 3.27
N PHE A 313 -15.24 3.09 2.75
CA PHE A 313 -13.84 2.93 3.14
C PHE A 313 -12.89 3.36 2.03
N SER A 314 -13.02 2.74 0.86
CA SER A 314 -12.28 3.04 -0.37
C SER A 314 -12.96 2.28 -1.52
N ASP A 315 -12.78 2.74 -2.76
CA ASP A 315 -13.10 1.96 -3.95
C ASP A 315 -12.04 0.91 -4.29
N HIS A 316 -10.91 0.92 -3.57
CA HIS A 316 -9.86 -0.09 -3.60
C HIS A 316 -9.84 -0.92 -2.29
N LEU A 317 -9.50 -2.20 -2.41
CA LEU A 317 -9.24 -3.08 -1.27
C LEU A 317 -7.74 -3.19 -1.01
N PRO A 318 -7.30 -3.24 0.26
CA PRO A 318 -5.90 -3.31 0.61
C PRO A 318 -5.25 -4.63 0.19
N LEU A 319 -4.06 -4.55 -0.41
CA LEU A 319 -3.15 -5.68 -0.54
C LEU A 319 -2.34 -5.86 0.74
N VAL A 320 -2.19 -7.11 1.17
CA VAL A 320 -1.42 -7.46 2.37
C VAL A 320 -0.33 -8.44 1.99
N LEU A 321 0.92 -8.03 2.16
CA LEU A 321 2.10 -8.87 2.01
C LEU A 321 2.61 -9.29 3.39
N LYS A 322 2.76 -10.60 3.60
CA LYS A 322 3.38 -11.17 4.80
C LYS A 322 4.77 -11.66 4.46
N LEU A 323 5.77 -11.07 5.10
CA LEU A 323 7.15 -11.54 5.06
C LEU A 323 7.52 -12.26 6.35
N VAL A 324 8.44 -13.21 6.23
CA VAL A 324 9.03 -13.93 7.36
C VAL A 324 10.55 -13.91 7.22
N PHE A 325 11.21 -13.37 8.24
CA PHE A 325 12.66 -13.37 8.38
C PHE A 325 13.08 -14.44 9.38
N LYS A 326 14.22 -15.07 9.11
CA LYS A 326 14.89 -16.01 10.00
C LYS A 326 15.82 -15.26 10.94
#